data_AF-A0AAN6QF32-F1
#
_entry.id   AF-A0AAN6QF32-F1
#
_cell.length_a   1.000
_cell.length_b   1.000
_cell.length_c   1.000
_cell.angle_alpha   90.00
_cell.angle_beta   90.00
_cell.angle_gamma   90.00
#
_symmetry.space_group_name_H-M   'P 1'
#
loop_
_entity.id
_entity.type
_entity.pdbx_description
1 polymer ?
#
loop_
_entity_poly.entity_id
_entity_poly.type
_entity_poly.pdbx_seq_one_letter_code
_entity_poly.pdbx_strand_id
1 'polypeptide(L)'
;MTAIPDGKPPYGGEEPPVYSEEGGKDAEEIVQPRVLVLHGRFIYAEVTSGVADSEPLYQLSRAIHAQGRVTQTIEFQRVDYRVRTTANGSPAVSKRFKDLYIMRYMPPLAYLGTPFQASLQPQSRHTVGEVQIVKSPIFHSGYRALKVLSESEMARLKREGKKVKKDGYHFVMKEGEAGAWEWTNNDGTLVARQVCESRSGDANEVEHRLLVLVPLPRQTLDGLVAMWCLWMWHLHITATTVRKTWEDREYSCRGPSLDWL
;
A
#
# COMPACT_ATOMS: atom_id res chain seq x y z
N MET A 1 70.87 24.68 -17.35
CA MET A 1 70.44 23.57 -16.48
C MET A 1 69.51 24.15 -15.41
N THR A 2 68.23 23.83 -15.23
CA THR A 2 67.21 23.13 -16.03
C THR A 2 65.90 23.61 -15.39
N ALA A 3 65.02 24.30 -16.13
CA ALA A 3 63.75 24.78 -15.58
C ALA A 3 62.76 23.61 -15.46
N ILE A 4 62.16 23.43 -14.29
CA ILE A 4 61.13 22.42 -14.02
C ILE A 4 59.80 22.93 -14.61
N PRO A 5 59.11 22.20 -15.50
CA PRO A 5 57.79 22.62 -15.96
C PRO A 5 56.74 22.24 -14.92
N ASP A 6 55.96 23.24 -14.53
CA ASP A 6 54.84 23.14 -13.59
C ASP A 6 53.62 22.54 -14.31
N GLY A 7 53.55 21.21 -14.33
CA GLY A 7 52.49 20.44 -15.00
C GLY A 7 51.28 20.26 -14.08
N LYS A 8 50.27 21.14 -14.24
CA LYS A 8 48.94 20.95 -13.65
C LYS A 8 48.30 19.68 -14.24
N PRO A 9 47.74 18.75 -13.43
CA PRO A 9 47.12 17.54 -13.98
C PRO A 9 45.85 17.92 -14.78
N PRO A 10 45.54 17.19 -15.86
CA PRO A 10 44.35 17.44 -16.65
C PRO A 10 43.14 17.03 -15.80
N TYR A 11 42.34 18.01 -15.39
CA TYR A 11 40.97 17.74 -14.97
C TYR A 11 40.24 17.22 -16.20
N GLY A 12 40.09 15.89 -16.28
CA GLY A 12 39.16 15.26 -17.20
C GLY A 12 37.79 15.89 -16.98
N GLY A 13 37.28 16.55 -18.01
CA GLY A 13 35.92 17.10 -18.04
C GLY A 13 34.90 15.98 -18.10
N GLU A 14 34.80 15.18 -17.05
CA GLU A 14 33.59 14.40 -16.79
C GLU A 14 32.52 15.42 -16.40
N GLU A 15 31.83 15.91 -17.43
CA GLU A 15 30.56 16.57 -17.29
C GLU A 15 29.69 15.66 -16.41
N PRO A 16 29.18 16.17 -15.25
CA PRO A 16 28.42 15.34 -14.33
C PRO A 16 27.25 14.71 -15.09
N PRO A 17 26.89 13.44 -14.80
CA PRO A 17 25.83 12.76 -15.53
C PRO A 17 24.57 13.62 -15.52
N VAL A 18 24.00 13.85 -16.71
CA VAL A 18 22.73 14.56 -16.86
C VAL A 18 21.69 13.82 -16.02
N TYR A 19 21.29 14.43 -14.90
CA TYR A 19 20.20 13.92 -14.10
C TYR A 19 18.92 14.13 -14.90
N SER A 20 18.46 13.10 -15.61
CA SER A 20 17.17 13.13 -16.29
C SER A 20 16.09 13.49 -15.27
N GLU A 21 15.43 14.63 -15.45
CA GLU A 21 14.26 15.06 -14.67
C GLU A 21 13.00 14.18 -14.91
N GLU A 22 13.19 12.90 -15.27
CA GLU A 22 12.11 11.94 -15.46
C GLU A 22 11.36 11.63 -14.17
N GLY A 23 11.97 11.93 -13.01
CA GLY A 23 11.36 11.70 -11.70
C GLY A 23 10.02 12.44 -11.51
N GLY A 24 9.79 13.57 -12.19
CA GLY A 24 8.56 14.36 -12.04
C GLY A 24 7.34 13.80 -12.79
N LYS A 25 7.53 13.27 -14.00
CA LYS A 25 6.43 12.88 -14.91
C LYS A 25 5.70 11.60 -14.48
N ASP A 26 6.39 10.71 -13.79
CA ASP A 26 5.87 9.41 -13.37
C ASP A 26 4.69 9.52 -12.39
N ALA A 27 4.66 10.53 -11.50
CA ALA A 27 3.58 10.66 -10.52
C ALA A 27 2.23 11.05 -11.16
N GLU A 28 2.26 11.82 -12.24
CA GLU A 28 1.09 12.34 -12.96
C GLU A 28 0.66 11.45 -14.13
N GLU A 29 1.44 10.42 -14.44
CA GLU A 29 1.11 9.44 -15.48
C GLU A 29 -0.28 8.84 -15.23
N ILE A 30 -1.17 8.94 -16.23
CA ILE A 30 -2.52 8.36 -16.13
C ILE A 30 -2.46 6.87 -16.42
N VAL A 31 -2.78 6.08 -15.40
CA VAL A 31 -2.84 4.62 -15.45
C VAL A 31 -4.25 4.18 -15.78
N GLN A 32 -4.39 3.26 -16.73
CA GLN A 32 -5.68 2.73 -17.15
C GLN A 32 -6.28 1.76 -16.10
N PRO A 33 -7.63 1.61 -16.08
CA PRO A 33 -8.33 0.61 -15.29
C PRO A 33 -7.70 -0.79 -15.43
N ARG A 34 -7.61 -1.52 -14.32
CA ARG A 34 -7.01 -2.86 -14.28
C ARG A 34 -7.43 -3.61 -13.03
N VAL A 35 -7.31 -4.94 -13.07
CA VAL A 35 -7.43 -5.79 -11.89
C VAL A 35 -6.06 -6.05 -11.32
N LEU A 36 -5.95 -5.92 -10.00
CA LEU A 36 -4.74 -6.22 -9.25
C LEU A 36 -5.01 -7.39 -8.32
N VAL A 37 -4.07 -8.33 -8.25
CA VAL A 37 -4.19 -9.56 -7.45
C VAL A 37 -3.07 -9.58 -6.43
N LEU A 38 -3.41 -9.75 -5.16
CA LEU A 38 -2.44 -9.93 -4.08
C LEU A 38 -2.11 -11.41 -3.94
N HIS A 39 -0.84 -11.76 -4.04
CA HIS A 39 -0.34 -13.10 -3.75
C HIS A 39 0.89 -13.04 -2.83
N GLY A 40 0.70 -13.51 -1.59
CA GLY A 40 1.72 -13.46 -0.54
C GLY A 40 2.10 -12.01 -0.18
N ARG A 41 3.27 -11.57 -0.65
CA ARG A 41 3.80 -10.21 -0.46
C ARG A 41 3.88 -9.38 -1.74
N PHE A 42 3.39 -9.91 -2.85
CA PHE A 42 3.50 -9.29 -4.16
C PHE A 42 2.12 -9.00 -4.74
N ILE A 43 2.02 -7.90 -5.48
CA ILE A 43 0.79 -7.52 -6.17
C ILE A 43 1.08 -7.54 -7.67
N TYR A 44 0.25 -8.25 -8.41
CA TYR A 44 0.36 -8.43 -9.86
C TYR A 44 -0.81 -7.74 -10.55
N ALA A 45 -0.62 -7.33 -11.80
CA ALA A 45 -1.76 -7.06 -12.67
C ALA A 45 -2.35 -8.38 -13.18
N GLU A 46 -3.66 -8.44 -13.32
CA GLU A 46 -4.29 -9.52 -14.07
C GLU A 46 -4.14 -9.24 -15.57
N VAL A 47 -3.67 -10.22 -16.32
CA VAL A 47 -3.59 -10.16 -17.78
C VAL A 47 -4.95 -10.58 -18.35
N THR A 48 -5.28 -10.13 -19.56
CA THR A 48 -6.57 -10.37 -20.27
C THR A 48 -7.04 -11.82 -20.28
N SER A 49 -6.16 -12.80 -20.07
CA SER A 49 -6.49 -14.22 -19.91
C SER A 49 -7.08 -14.62 -18.56
N GLY A 50 -7.30 -13.68 -17.63
CA GLY A 50 -7.83 -13.96 -16.28
C GLY A 50 -6.78 -14.54 -15.32
N VAL A 51 -5.49 -14.39 -15.66
CA VAL A 51 -4.36 -14.94 -14.91
C VAL A 51 -3.45 -13.80 -14.49
N ALA A 52 -2.92 -13.86 -13.28
CA ALA A 52 -1.94 -12.90 -12.79
C ALA A 52 -0.69 -12.88 -13.69
N ASP A 53 -0.19 -11.68 -13.97
CA ASP A 53 1.07 -11.47 -14.68
C ASP A 53 2.22 -12.16 -13.93
N SER A 54 3.27 -12.53 -14.68
CA SER A 54 4.53 -13.03 -14.15
C SER A 54 5.34 -11.95 -13.41
N GLU A 55 5.13 -10.68 -13.74
CA GLU A 55 5.90 -9.56 -13.18
C GLU A 55 5.09 -8.79 -12.12
N PRO A 56 5.57 -8.71 -10.85
CA PRO A 56 4.87 -7.95 -9.82
C PRO A 56 5.01 -6.45 -10.06
N LEU A 57 3.94 -5.70 -9.80
CA LEU A 57 3.92 -4.23 -9.85
C LEU A 57 4.24 -3.60 -8.50
N TYR A 58 3.89 -4.27 -7.41
CA TYR A 58 4.15 -3.81 -6.05
C TYR A 58 4.65 -4.94 -5.16
N GLN A 59 5.36 -4.54 -4.11
CA GLN A 59 5.91 -5.45 -3.12
C GLN A 59 5.71 -4.91 -1.70
N LEU A 60 5.36 -5.82 -0.81
CA LEU A 60 5.33 -5.64 0.64
C LEU A 60 6.60 -6.22 1.26
N SER A 61 7.11 -5.62 2.34
CA SER A 61 8.20 -6.25 3.11
C SER A 61 7.77 -7.54 3.80
N ARG A 62 6.46 -7.74 4.03
CA ARG A 62 5.87 -8.92 4.68
C ARG A 62 4.49 -9.26 4.09
N ALA A 63 4.14 -10.54 4.07
CA ALA A 63 2.82 -10.99 3.62
C ALA A 63 1.74 -10.67 4.65
N ILE A 64 0.61 -10.09 4.23
CA ILE A 64 -0.46 -9.60 5.12
C ILE A 64 -1.03 -10.72 6.00
N HIS A 65 -1.26 -11.90 5.44
CA HIS A 65 -1.87 -13.05 6.14
C HIS A 65 -0.95 -13.76 7.14
N ALA A 66 0.35 -13.46 7.10
CA ALA A 66 1.32 -14.03 8.02
C ALA A 66 1.56 -13.14 9.26
N GLN A 67 0.80 -12.06 9.42
CA GLN A 67 1.05 -11.07 10.47
C GLN A 67 0.18 -11.33 11.70
N GLY A 68 0.84 -11.53 12.85
CA GLY A 68 0.19 -11.49 14.16
C GLY A 68 0.08 -10.06 14.72
N ARG A 69 -0.41 -9.94 15.95
CA ARG A 69 -0.61 -8.66 16.66
C ARG A 69 0.67 -7.84 16.93
N VAL A 70 1.84 -8.46 16.82
CA VAL A 70 3.13 -7.83 17.13
C VAL A 70 3.61 -6.96 15.97
N THR A 71 3.26 -7.30 14.74
CA THR A 71 3.64 -6.50 13.58
C THR A 71 2.87 -5.18 13.62
N GLN A 72 3.61 -4.08 13.68
CA GLN A 72 3.04 -2.73 13.66
C GLN A 72 3.36 -1.99 12.37
N THR A 73 4.34 -2.46 11.59
CA THR A 73 4.78 -1.81 10.36
C THR A 73 4.99 -2.79 9.21
N ILE A 74 4.64 -2.37 8.00
CA ILE A 74 4.95 -3.05 6.73
C ILE A 74 5.37 -1.98 5.71
N GLU A 75 6.45 -2.22 4.98
CA GLU A 75 6.92 -1.32 3.93
C GLU A 75 6.22 -1.66 2.61
N PHE A 76 5.86 -0.63 1.85
CA PHE A 76 5.18 -0.73 0.57
C PHE A 76 6.03 -0.08 -0.52
N GLN A 77 6.40 -0.88 -1.52
CA GLN A 77 7.27 -0.49 -2.62
C GLN A 77 6.58 -0.72 -3.96
N ARG A 78 6.90 0.14 -4.94
CA ARG A 78 6.58 -0.11 -6.36
C ARG A 78 7.80 -0.71 -7.06
N VAL A 79 7.54 -1.66 -7.95
CA VAL A 79 8.55 -2.31 -8.78
C VAL A 79 8.51 -1.71 -10.18
N ASP A 80 9.51 -0.90 -10.50
CA ASP A 80 9.68 -0.30 -11.82
C ASP A 80 10.59 -1.18 -12.68
N TYR A 81 10.21 -1.42 -13.93
CA TYR A 81 10.99 -2.17 -14.90
C TYR A 81 11.58 -1.21 -15.92
N ARG A 82 12.90 -1.29 -16.12
CA ARG A 82 13.64 -0.48 -17.09
C ARG A 82 14.29 -1.39 -18.11
N VAL A 83 13.87 -1.25 -19.36
CA VAL A 83 14.50 -1.91 -20.50
C VAL A 83 15.65 -1.04 -20.98
N ARG A 84 16.86 -1.61 -20.99
CA ARG A 84 18.06 -0.97 -21.53
C ARG A 84 18.64 -1.84 -22.62
N THR A 85 19.20 -1.23 -23.66
CA THR A 85 19.96 -1.96 -24.67
C THR A 85 21.39 -2.13 -24.15
N THR A 86 21.86 -3.38 -24.08
CA THR A 86 23.24 -3.70 -23.71
C THR A 86 24.20 -3.29 -24.83
N ALA A 87 25.51 -3.24 -24.54
CA ALA A 87 26.54 -2.98 -25.55
C ALA A 87 26.48 -3.95 -26.76
N ASN A 88 25.91 -5.15 -26.55
CA ASN A 88 25.74 -6.18 -27.57
C ASN A 88 24.42 -6.06 -28.35
N GLY A 89 23.65 -4.98 -28.15
CA GLY A 89 22.36 -4.77 -28.81
C GLY A 89 21.18 -5.56 -28.22
N SER A 90 21.42 -6.44 -27.24
CA SER A 90 20.35 -7.22 -26.61
C SER A 90 19.59 -6.42 -25.54
N PRO A 91 18.26 -6.59 -25.43
CA PRO A 91 17.48 -5.96 -24.38
C PRO A 91 17.81 -6.58 -23.02
N ALA A 92 18.14 -5.74 -22.04
CA ALA A 92 18.30 -6.10 -20.64
C ALA A 92 17.22 -5.40 -19.80
N VAL A 93 16.42 -6.18 -19.10
CA VAL A 93 15.41 -5.69 -18.16
C VAL A 93 16.06 -5.57 -16.78
N SER A 94 16.04 -4.36 -16.23
CA SER A 94 16.49 -4.09 -14.86
C SER A 94 15.31 -3.69 -13.98
N LYS A 95 15.33 -4.15 -12.72
CA LYS A 95 14.31 -3.83 -11.72
C LYS A 95 14.79 -2.69 -10.83
N ARG A 96 13.90 -1.77 -10.52
CA ARG A 96 14.12 -0.69 -9.56
C ARG A 96 12.98 -0.67 -8.56
N PHE A 97 13.31 -0.69 -7.28
CA PHE A 97 12.33 -0.59 -6.20
C PHE A 97 12.22 0.88 -5.78
N LYS A 98 10.98 1.37 -5.67
CA LYS A 98 10.67 2.72 -5.21
C LYS A 98 9.91 2.61 -3.90
N ASP A 99 10.51 3.09 -2.82
CA ASP A 99 9.85 3.19 -1.52
C ASP A 99 8.73 4.23 -1.60
N LEU A 100 7.51 3.80 -1.28
CA LEU A 100 6.35 4.66 -1.34
C LEU A 100 5.80 4.95 0.05
N TYR A 101 5.49 3.91 0.84
CA TYR A 101 4.90 4.09 2.16
C TYR A 101 5.44 3.12 3.20
N ILE A 102 5.44 3.56 4.45
CA ILE A 102 5.39 2.67 5.62
C ILE A 102 3.93 2.60 6.06
N MET A 103 3.34 1.42 5.98
CA MET A 103 2.02 1.12 6.53
C MET A 103 2.16 0.89 8.02
N ARG A 104 1.38 1.60 8.82
CA ARG A 104 1.34 1.45 10.28
C ARG A 104 -0.02 0.95 10.70
N TYR A 105 -0.02 -0.09 11.53
CA TYR A 105 -1.23 -0.65 12.10
C TYR A 105 -1.07 -0.85 13.60
N MET A 106 -2.07 -0.39 14.35
CA MET A 106 -2.21 -0.67 15.76
C MET A 106 -3.62 -1.19 16.02
N PRO A 107 -3.79 -2.42 16.54
CA PRO A 107 -5.10 -2.94 16.89
C PRO A 107 -5.71 -2.11 18.03
N PRO A 108 -7.06 -2.09 18.16
CA PRO A 108 -7.71 -1.40 19.25
C PRO A 108 -7.32 -2.03 20.59
N LEU A 109 -6.95 -1.20 21.57
CA LEU A 109 -6.64 -1.62 22.93
C LEU A 109 -7.81 -1.26 23.83
N ALA A 110 -8.80 -2.17 23.92
CA ALA A 110 -10.06 -1.95 24.63
C ALA A 110 -9.87 -1.50 26.09
N TYR A 111 -8.88 -2.07 26.79
CA TYR A 111 -8.58 -1.74 28.19
C TYR A 111 -7.98 -0.33 28.38
N LEU A 112 -7.44 0.29 27.32
CA LEU A 112 -6.92 1.67 27.32
C LEU A 112 -7.85 2.65 26.62
N GLY A 113 -9.04 2.21 26.18
CA GLY A 113 -9.94 3.02 25.36
C GLY A 113 -9.32 3.52 24.04
N THR A 114 -8.23 2.89 23.59
CA THR A 114 -7.49 3.35 22.41
C THR A 114 -8.12 2.77 21.15
N PRO A 115 -8.58 3.61 20.19
CA PRO A 115 -9.16 3.12 18.95
C PRO A 115 -8.09 2.45 18.08
N PHE A 116 -8.51 1.68 17.08
CA PHE A 116 -7.58 1.17 16.08
C PHE A 116 -6.93 2.34 15.34
N GLN A 117 -5.67 2.17 14.94
CA GLN A 117 -4.96 3.14 14.11
C GLN A 117 -4.43 2.43 12.88
N ALA A 118 -4.72 2.99 11.71
CA ALA A 118 -4.23 2.49 10.44
C ALA A 118 -3.83 3.70 9.59
N SER A 119 -2.53 3.82 9.26
CA SER A 119 -2.02 4.95 8.49
C SER A 119 -0.95 4.56 7.47
N LEU A 120 -0.81 5.40 6.46
CA LEU A 120 0.26 5.36 5.46
C LEU A 120 1.18 6.54 5.69
N GLN A 121 2.44 6.27 6.03
CA GLN A 121 3.47 7.30 6.14
C GLN A 121 4.28 7.37 4.84
N PRO A 122 4.31 8.50 4.14
CA PRO A 122 5.00 8.61 2.85
C PRO A 122 6.52 8.49 3.03
N GLN A 123 7.17 7.74 2.15
CA GLN A 123 8.63 7.61 2.03
C GLN A 123 9.18 8.36 0.81
N SER A 124 8.29 8.88 -0.04
CA SER A 124 8.64 9.57 -1.27
C SER A 124 7.71 10.75 -1.52
N ARG A 125 8.22 11.78 -2.19
CA ARG A 125 7.45 12.95 -2.64
C ARG A 125 6.42 12.64 -3.72
N HIS A 126 6.49 11.45 -4.33
CA HIS A 126 5.60 10.99 -5.40
C HIS A 126 4.40 10.21 -4.87
N THR A 127 3.95 10.53 -3.66
CA THR A 127 2.88 9.84 -2.91
C THR A 127 1.75 10.81 -2.61
N VAL A 128 0.53 10.36 -2.38
CA VAL A 128 -0.61 11.26 -2.10
C VAL A 128 -0.49 12.01 -0.76
N GLY A 129 0.61 11.81 -0.02
CA GLY A 129 0.84 12.34 1.32
C GLY A 129 0.55 11.29 2.39
N GLU A 130 0.52 11.74 3.64
CA GLU A 130 0.12 10.89 4.75
C GLU A 130 -1.39 10.66 4.73
N VAL A 131 -1.78 9.41 4.97
CA VAL A 131 -3.18 8.98 4.94
C VAL A 131 -3.53 8.25 6.23
N GLN A 132 -4.71 8.52 6.79
CA GLN A 132 -5.26 7.79 7.93
C GLN A 132 -6.62 7.18 7.61
N ILE A 133 -6.81 5.90 7.92
CA ILE A 133 -8.10 5.23 7.82
C ILE A 133 -8.86 5.43 9.12
N VAL A 134 -10.02 6.09 9.05
CA VAL A 134 -10.88 6.35 10.20
C VAL A 134 -12.30 5.88 9.92
N LYS A 135 -13.05 5.57 10.98
CA LYS A 135 -14.47 5.28 10.86
C LYS A 135 -15.22 6.54 10.40
N SER A 136 -16.13 6.40 9.45
CA SER A 136 -16.93 7.52 8.95
C SER A 136 -17.93 7.97 10.03
N PRO A 137 -18.01 9.27 10.35
CA PRO A 137 -19.01 9.77 11.28
C PRO A 137 -20.42 9.84 10.66
N ILE A 138 -20.51 9.85 9.32
CA ILE A 138 -21.78 10.00 8.59
C ILE A 138 -22.45 8.65 8.32
N PHE A 139 -21.67 7.57 8.21
CA PHE A 139 -22.18 6.23 7.89
C PHE A 139 -21.77 5.26 8.99
N HIS A 140 -22.74 4.58 9.59
CA HIS A 140 -22.52 3.69 10.73
C HIS A 140 -21.67 2.44 10.35
N SER A 141 -21.56 2.16 9.04
CA SER A 141 -20.86 1.01 8.44
C SER A 141 -19.71 1.38 7.48
N GLY A 142 -19.28 2.66 7.41
CA GLY A 142 -18.26 3.10 6.44
C GLY A 142 -16.96 3.60 7.07
N TYR A 143 -15.88 3.66 6.27
CA TYR A 143 -14.58 4.23 6.63
C TYR A 143 -14.17 5.32 5.64
N ARG A 144 -13.19 6.14 6.02
CA ARG A 144 -12.60 7.18 5.17
C ARG A 144 -11.09 7.11 5.24
N ALA A 145 -10.45 7.25 4.08
CA ALA A 145 -9.03 7.50 3.96
C ALA A 145 -8.78 9.01 3.98
N LEU A 146 -8.59 9.57 5.18
CA LEU A 146 -8.35 10.98 5.39
C LEU A 146 -6.95 11.38 4.92
N LYS A 147 -6.86 12.52 4.24
CA LYS A 147 -5.59 13.19 3.96
C LYS A 147 -5.12 13.88 5.24
N VAL A 148 -3.94 13.50 5.73
CA VAL A 148 -3.28 14.19 6.83
C VAL A 148 -2.43 15.31 6.23
N LEU A 149 -2.66 16.54 6.69
CA LEU A 149 -1.86 17.69 6.27
C LEU A 149 -0.59 17.76 7.11
N SER A 150 0.54 17.92 6.45
CA SER A 150 1.81 18.21 7.11
C SER A 150 1.79 19.58 7.80
N GLU A 151 2.65 19.78 8.81
CA GLU A 151 2.78 21.08 9.50
C GLU A 151 3.09 22.23 8.54
N SER A 152 3.92 21.97 7.52
CA SER A 152 4.28 22.93 6.49
C SER A 152 3.09 23.28 5.58
N GLU A 153 2.25 22.31 5.20
CA GLU A 153 1.01 22.55 4.46
C GLU A 153 0.00 23.34 5.30
N MET A 154 -0.15 23.00 6.58
CA MET A 154 -1.02 23.74 7.50
C MET A 154 -0.53 25.19 7.68
N ALA A 155 0.77 25.40 7.85
CA ALA A 155 1.38 26.72 7.95
C ALA A 155 1.23 27.54 6.65
N ARG A 156 1.35 26.90 5.48
CA ARG A 156 1.09 27.52 4.19
C ARG A 156 -0.37 27.97 4.05
N LEU A 157 -1.33 27.08 4.33
CA LEU A 157 -2.76 27.40 4.26
C LEU A 157 -3.11 28.55 5.20
N LYS A 158 -2.54 28.56 6.41
CA LYS A 158 -2.69 29.66 7.38
C LYS A 158 -2.15 30.98 6.84
N ARG A 159 -0.96 30.99 6.21
CA ARG A 159 -0.38 32.19 5.56
C ARG A 159 -1.24 32.69 4.39
N GLU A 160 -1.82 31.78 3.62
CA GLU A 160 -2.74 32.11 2.51
C GLU A 160 -4.15 32.54 2.98
N GLY A 161 -4.40 32.61 4.29
CA GLY A 161 -5.72 32.91 4.84
C GLY A 161 -6.78 31.84 4.57
N LYS A 162 -6.37 30.65 4.08
CA LYS A 162 -7.28 29.54 3.78
C LYS A 162 -7.53 28.72 5.05
N LYS A 163 -8.81 28.46 5.35
CA LYS A 163 -9.17 27.52 6.41
C LYS A 163 -8.76 26.11 5.99
N VAL A 164 -8.10 25.40 6.90
CA VAL A 164 -7.84 23.96 6.76
C VAL A 164 -9.19 23.25 6.70
N LYS A 165 -9.55 22.68 5.54
CA LYS A 165 -10.73 21.82 5.44
C LYS A 165 -10.45 20.56 6.25
N LYS A 166 -11.18 20.39 7.35
CA LYS A 166 -11.04 19.27 8.29
C LYS A 166 -11.37 17.91 7.68
N ASP A 167 -12.04 17.90 6.51
CA ASP A 167 -12.58 16.71 5.85
C ASP A 167 -11.93 16.42 4.49
N GLY A 168 -10.64 16.72 4.31
CA GLY A 168 -9.93 16.25 3.12
C GLY A 168 -9.80 14.72 3.18
N TYR A 169 -10.42 13.99 2.24
CA TYR A 169 -10.24 12.55 2.09
C TYR A 169 -9.91 12.19 0.66
N HIS A 170 -9.13 11.13 0.50
CA HIS A 170 -8.82 10.54 -0.81
C HIS A 170 -9.96 9.62 -1.25
N PHE A 171 -10.42 8.76 -0.33
CA PHE A 171 -11.45 7.76 -0.62
C PHE A 171 -12.41 7.56 0.56
N VAL A 172 -13.65 7.22 0.24
CA VAL A 172 -14.63 6.64 1.18
C VAL A 172 -14.72 5.16 0.88
N MET A 173 -14.71 4.35 1.94
CA MET A 173 -14.75 2.90 1.89
C MET A 173 -16.06 2.41 2.49
N LYS A 174 -16.80 1.60 1.76
CA LYS A 174 -18.06 1.01 2.24
C LYS A 174 -18.09 -0.46 1.92
N GLU A 175 -18.67 -1.23 2.83
CA GLU A 175 -19.04 -2.61 2.55
C GLU A 175 -20.22 -2.60 1.57
N GLY A 176 -20.01 -3.26 0.43
CA GLY A 176 -21.01 -3.44 -0.62
C GLY A 176 -21.66 -4.83 -0.53
N GLU A 177 -22.30 -5.23 -1.62
CA GLU A 177 -22.93 -6.55 -1.72
C GLU A 177 -21.89 -7.69 -1.70
N ALA A 178 -22.29 -8.86 -1.22
CA ALA A 178 -21.47 -10.09 -1.18
C ALA A 178 -20.10 -9.94 -0.47
N GLY A 179 -19.98 -9.02 0.49
CA GLY A 179 -18.73 -8.81 1.26
C GLY A 179 -17.63 -8.08 0.48
N ALA A 180 -17.95 -7.51 -0.68
CA ALA A 180 -17.03 -6.66 -1.41
C ALA A 180 -16.85 -5.30 -0.71
N TRP A 181 -15.69 -4.66 -0.87
CA TRP A 181 -15.47 -3.29 -0.39
C TRP A 181 -15.41 -2.31 -1.56
N GLU A 182 -16.21 -1.27 -1.51
CA GLU A 182 -16.30 -0.23 -2.52
C GLU A 182 -15.53 1.01 -2.09
N TRP A 183 -14.74 1.55 -3.03
CA TRP A 183 -13.91 2.72 -2.83
C TRP A 183 -14.40 3.83 -3.75
N THR A 184 -14.88 4.93 -3.18
CA THR A 184 -15.32 6.11 -3.94
C THR A 184 -14.41 7.29 -3.68
N ASN A 185 -14.10 8.10 -4.70
CA ASN A 185 -13.34 9.34 -4.53
C ASN A 185 -14.18 10.46 -3.89
N ASN A 186 -13.60 11.65 -3.72
CA ASN A 186 -14.28 12.82 -3.15
C ASN A 186 -15.45 13.35 -4.01
N ASP A 187 -15.42 13.07 -5.31
CA ASP A 187 -16.49 13.43 -6.26
C ASP A 187 -17.65 12.41 -6.22
N GLY A 188 -17.55 11.37 -5.40
CA GLY A 188 -18.54 10.30 -5.28
C GLY A 188 -18.47 9.26 -6.40
N THR A 189 -17.45 9.31 -7.26
CA THR A 189 -17.22 8.32 -8.32
C THR A 189 -16.65 7.03 -7.71
N LEU A 190 -17.22 5.88 -8.06
CA LEU A 190 -16.68 4.58 -7.69
C LEU A 190 -15.37 4.31 -8.45
N VAL A 191 -14.25 4.31 -7.73
CA VAL A 191 -12.92 4.16 -8.31
C VAL A 191 -12.41 2.73 -8.28
N ALA A 192 -12.81 1.94 -7.28
CA ALA A 192 -12.37 0.56 -7.15
C ALA A 192 -13.34 -0.29 -6.33
N ARG A 193 -13.29 -1.60 -6.57
CA ARG A 193 -13.96 -2.61 -5.77
C ARG A 193 -12.96 -3.68 -5.35
N GLN A 194 -12.91 -3.99 -4.07
CA GLN A 194 -12.19 -5.14 -3.53
C GLN A 194 -13.14 -6.35 -3.53
N VAL A 195 -12.68 -7.47 -4.08
CA VAL A 195 -13.39 -8.74 -4.10
C VAL A 195 -12.50 -9.82 -3.50
N CYS A 196 -13.11 -10.74 -2.76
CA CYS A 196 -12.46 -11.92 -2.19
C CYS A 196 -13.09 -13.14 -2.86
N GLU A 197 -12.29 -13.93 -3.58
CA GLU A 197 -12.76 -15.16 -4.23
C GLU A 197 -12.06 -16.37 -3.61
N SER A 198 -12.81 -17.44 -3.32
CA SER A 198 -12.19 -18.72 -2.96
C SER A 198 -11.56 -19.33 -4.20
N ARG A 199 -10.26 -19.58 -4.16
CA ARG A 199 -9.55 -20.19 -5.28
C ARG A 199 -9.89 -21.68 -5.34
N SER A 200 -10.46 -22.10 -6.46
CA SER A 200 -10.63 -23.50 -6.92
C SER A 200 -10.63 -24.57 -5.81
N GLY A 201 -11.77 -24.78 -5.15
CA GLY A 201 -12.05 -25.97 -4.34
C GLY A 201 -11.41 -26.04 -2.95
N ASP A 202 -10.41 -25.22 -2.62
CA ASP A 202 -9.88 -25.12 -1.25
C ASP A 202 -10.50 -23.91 -0.54
N ALA A 203 -11.38 -24.18 0.43
CA ALA A 203 -12.07 -23.14 1.19
C ALA A 203 -11.12 -22.24 2.02
N ASN A 204 -9.85 -22.64 2.17
CA ASN A 204 -8.87 -21.90 2.96
C ASN A 204 -8.01 -20.91 2.16
N GLU A 205 -7.98 -20.99 0.82
CA GLU A 205 -7.23 -20.04 -0.01
C GLU A 205 -8.18 -18.98 -0.61
N VAL A 206 -8.19 -17.80 0.04
CA VAL A 206 -8.91 -16.63 -0.45
C VAL A 206 -7.95 -15.78 -1.27
N GLU A 207 -8.27 -15.59 -2.55
CA GLU A 207 -7.56 -14.66 -3.43
C GLU A 207 -8.18 -13.27 -3.29
N HIS A 208 -7.34 -12.29 -2.98
CA HIS A 208 -7.77 -10.90 -2.83
C HIS A 208 -7.49 -10.12 -4.11
N ARG A 209 -8.56 -9.54 -4.66
CA ARG A 209 -8.50 -8.75 -5.89
C ARG A 209 -8.96 -7.31 -5.65
N LEU A 210 -8.33 -6.38 -6.34
CA LEU A 210 -8.74 -4.99 -6.44
C LEU A 210 -9.02 -4.63 -7.89
N LEU A 211 -10.29 -4.41 -8.21
CA LEU A 211 -10.74 -3.98 -9.51
C LEU A 211 -10.69 -2.46 -9.55
N VAL A 212 -9.71 -1.88 -10.23
CA VAL A 212 -9.63 -0.44 -10.48
C VAL A 212 -10.49 -0.12 -11.70
N LEU A 213 -11.50 0.72 -11.53
CA LEU A 213 -12.59 0.91 -12.48
C LEU A 213 -12.42 2.16 -13.36
N VAL A 214 -11.59 3.10 -12.95
CA VAL A 214 -11.38 4.38 -13.65
C VAL A 214 -9.89 4.63 -13.89
N PRO A 215 -9.54 5.41 -14.92
CA PRO A 215 -8.16 5.88 -15.07
C PRO A 215 -7.77 6.77 -13.88
N LEU A 216 -6.58 6.54 -13.33
CA LEU A 216 -6.08 7.27 -12.17
C LEU A 216 -4.65 7.77 -12.41
N PRO A 217 -4.28 8.96 -11.90
CA PRO A 217 -2.87 9.33 -11.79
C PRO A 217 -2.11 8.27 -11.00
N ARG A 218 -0.88 7.96 -11.43
CA ARG A 218 -0.01 6.94 -10.83
C ARG A 218 0.11 7.10 -9.33
N GLN A 219 0.34 8.32 -8.86
CA GLN A 219 0.43 8.63 -7.43
C GLN A 219 -0.84 8.25 -6.66
N THR A 220 -2.01 8.51 -7.25
CA THR A 220 -3.32 8.17 -6.69
C THR A 220 -3.54 6.67 -6.68
N LEU A 221 -3.17 5.96 -7.75
CA LEU A 221 -3.22 4.50 -7.82
C LEU A 221 -2.28 3.87 -6.77
N ASP A 222 -1.03 4.33 -6.70
CA ASP A 222 -0.03 3.87 -5.74
C ASP A 222 -0.54 4.03 -4.28
N GLY A 223 -1.18 5.16 -3.98
CA GLY A 223 -1.87 5.38 -2.70
C GLY A 223 -3.05 4.43 -2.49
N LEU A 224 -3.91 4.25 -3.49
CA LEU A 224 -5.06 3.34 -3.43
C LEU A 224 -4.65 1.90 -3.15
N VAL A 225 -3.63 1.38 -3.84
CA VAL A 225 -3.13 0.02 -3.65
C VAL A 225 -2.51 -0.15 -2.24
N ALA A 226 -1.76 0.85 -1.76
CA ALA A 226 -1.24 0.83 -0.40
C ALA A 226 -2.37 0.85 0.66
N MET A 227 -3.41 1.67 0.45
CA MET A 227 -4.58 1.72 1.33
C MET A 227 -5.35 0.41 1.33
N TRP A 228 -5.52 -0.22 0.16
CA TRP A 228 -6.13 -1.53 0.03
C TRP A 228 -5.35 -2.60 0.82
N CYS A 229 -4.02 -2.61 0.70
CA CYS A 229 -3.15 -3.51 1.47
C CYS A 229 -3.29 -3.29 2.99
N LEU A 230 -3.27 -2.04 3.43
CA LEU A 230 -3.48 -1.67 4.84
C LEU A 230 -4.88 -2.10 5.33
N TRP A 231 -5.89 -1.97 4.48
CA TRP A 231 -7.26 -2.37 4.82
C TRP A 231 -7.41 -3.89 4.94
N MET A 232 -6.84 -4.66 4.01
CA MET A 232 -6.79 -6.12 4.13
C MET A 232 -6.07 -6.56 5.40
N TRP A 233 -5.00 -5.86 5.78
CA TRP A 233 -4.32 -6.12 7.04
C TRP A 233 -5.20 -5.86 8.26
N HIS A 234 -5.97 -4.76 8.25
CA HIS A 234 -6.97 -4.49 9.27
C HIS A 234 -8.03 -5.60 9.36
N LEU A 235 -8.58 -6.03 8.22
CA LEU A 235 -9.59 -7.10 8.16
C LEU A 235 -9.02 -8.43 8.68
N HIS A 236 -7.79 -8.78 8.31
CA HIS A 236 -7.12 -10.01 8.76
C HIS A 236 -6.91 -10.02 10.27
N ILE A 237 -6.41 -8.93 10.86
CA ILE A 237 -6.24 -8.84 12.31
C ILE A 237 -7.61 -8.89 13.00
N THR A 238 -8.61 -8.20 12.48
CA THR A 238 -9.95 -8.21 13.08
C THR A 238 -10.55 -9.62 13.07
N ALA A 239 -10.49 -10.32 11.95
CA ALA A 239 -10.99 -11.69 11.81
C ALA A 239 -10.26 -12.69 12.74
N THR A 240 -8.94 -12.56 12.88
CA THR A 240 -8.15 -13.44 13.77
C THR A 240 -8.35 -13.13 15.25
N THR A 241 -8.73 -11.90 15.61
CA THR A 241 -9.00 -11.53 17.01
C THR A 241 -10.33 -11.99 17.56
N VAL A 242 -11.32 -12.25 16.71
CA VAL A 242 -12.69 -12.66 17.13
C VAL A 242 -12.78 -14.16 17.46
N ARG A 243 -11.78 -14.99 17.10
CA ARG A 243 -11.77 -16.44 17.38
C ARG A 243 -11.22 -16.85 18.76
N LYS A 244 -11.71 -16.22 19.83
CA LYS A 244 -11.73 -16.86 21.16
C LYS A 244 -13.11 -16.74 21.76
N THR A 245 -14.07 -17.44 21.14
CA THR A 245 -15.28 -17.84 21.84
C THR A 245 -14.89 -18.87 22.91
N TRP A 246 -15.54 -18.81 24.06
CA TRP A 246 -15.18 -19.52 25.28
C TRP A 246 -15.19 -21.06 25.16
N GLU A 247 -15.78 -21.60 24.10
CA GLU A 247 -15.88 -23.03 23.81
C GLU A 247 -14.51 -23.68 23.52
N ASP A 248 -13.52 -22.95 22.99
CA ASP A 248 -12.17 -23.49 22.71
C ASP A 248 -11.33 -23.73 23.98
N ARG A 249 -11.76 -23.24 25.15
CA ARG A 249 -11.06 -23.47 26.43
C ARG A 249 -11.44 -24.78 27.09
N GLU A 250 -12.60 -25.35 26.80
CA GLU A 250 -13.07 -26.56 27.49
C GLU A 250 -12.31 -27.83 27.07
N TYR A 251 -11.69 -27.84 25.90
CA TYR A 251 -10.82 -28.94 25.47
C TYR A 251 -9.37 -28.81 25.96
N SER A 252 -8.98 -27.67 26.52
CA SER A 252 -7.64 -27.49 27.07
C SER A 252 -7.56 -27.77 28.59
N CYS A 253 -8.70 -28.01 29.25
CA CYS A 253 -8.79 -28.35 30.68
C CYS A 253 -9.13 -29.83 30.96
N ARG A 254 -9.35 -30.67 29.96
CA ARG A 254 -9.20 -32.13 30.16
C ARG A 254 -7.72 -32.48 30.02
N GLY A 255 -7.00 -32.33 31.14
CA GLY A 255 -5.75 -33.04 31.34
C GLY A 255 -5.95 -34.56 31.15
N PRO A 256 -4.87 -35.31 30.89
CA PRO A 256 -4.95 -36.71 30.52
C PRO A 256 -5.64 -37.55 31.61
N SER A 257 -6.41 -38.53 31.16
CA SER A 257 -6.96 -39.62 31.97
C SER A 257 -5.91 -40.15 32.94
N LEU A 258 -6.23 -40.15 34.22
CA LEU A 258 -5.59 -41.00 35.21
C LEU A 258 -6.64 -42.04 35.59
N ASP A 259 -6.53 -43.20 34.95
CA ASP A 259 -7.15 -44.42 35.42
C ASP A 259 -6.52 -44.86 36.77
N TRP A 260 -7.34 -45.56 37.57
CA TRP A 260 -7.05 -46.36 38.79
C TRP A 260 -6.92 -45.65 40.16
N LEU A 261 -8.02 -45.64 40.93
CA LEU A 261 -8.23 -46.48 42.13
C LEU A 261 -9.69 -46.36 42.61
#